data_AF-K0G7C2-F1
#
_entry.id   AF-K0G7C2-F1
#
_cell.length_a   1.000
_cell.length_b   1.000
_cell.length_c   1.000
_cell.angle_alpha   90.00
_cell.angle_beta   90.00
_cell.angle_gamma   90.00
#
_symmetry.space_group_name_H-M   'P 1'
#
loop_
_entity.id
_entity.type
_entity.pdbx_description
1 polymer ?
#
loop_
_entity_poly.entity_id
_entity_poly.type
_entity_poly.pdbx_seq_one_letter_code
_entity_poly.pdbx_strand_id
1 'polypeptide(L)'
;MTKPYVDPNKVAEVASAVKNEPKLGRFTVTMTSQSNGGVGVKTRTGKTVHAGIVDESRVGKFETIGDEPEAVLGEDKALSPMEYALQALAGCYTATLTLLAAGKGIELEKIELNLEADFDLNGFLKFDPNVRNGASEIRVDIHVESSNASRAEVEALIAEIPNHSPLYDMFTNPVPVVHRIV
;
A
#
# COMPACT_ATOMS: atom_id res chain seq x y z
N MET A 1 -16.38 -14.42 -0.15
CA MET A 1 -15.56 -13.17 -0.11
C MET A 1 -16.50 -11.98 0.02
N THR A 2 -16.04 -10.88 0.59
CA THR A 2 -16.86 -9.66 0.76
C THR A 2 -16.72 -8.76 -0.48
N LYS A 3 -17.84 -8.26 -1.01
CA LYS A 3 -17.88 -7.36 -2.18
C LYS A 3 -17.11 -6.05 -1.91
N PRO A 4 -16.15 -5.64 -2.76
CA PRO A 4 -15.50 -4.33 -2.64
C PRO A 4 -16.50 -3.20 -2.88
N TYR A 5 -16.63 -2.28 -1.92
CA TYR A 5 -17.63 -1.22 -2.02
C TYR A 5 -17.24 0.03 -1.24
N VAL A 6 -17.59 1.17 -1.81
CA VAL A 6 -17.65 2.46 -1.15
C VAL A 6 -18.84 3.24 -1.70
N ASP A 7 -19.51 4.01 -0.85
CA ASP A 7 -20.65 4.84 -1.25
C ASP A 7 -20.20 5.93 -2.24
N PRO A 8 -20.70 5.92 -3.50
CA PRO A 8 -20.32 6.91 -4.50
C PRO A 8 -20.59 8.36 -4.08
N ASN A 9 -21.64 8.60 -3.28
CA ASN A 9 -21.96 9.95 -2.81
C ASN A 9 -20.89 10.44 -1.84
N LYS A 10 -20.42 9.58 -0.94
CA LYS A 10 -19.32 9.94 -0.01
C LYS A 10 -18.02 10.20 -0.74
N VAL A 11 -17.73 9.45 -1.81
CA VAL A 11 -16.56 9.72 -2.66
C VAL A 11 -16.66 11.11 -3.29
N ALA A 12 -17.82 11.45 -3.87
CA ALA A 12 -18.07 12.75 -4.48
C ALA A 12 -18.02 13.91 -3.46
N GLU A 13 -18.55 13.69 -2.25
CA GLU A 13 -18.49 14.65 -1.13
C GLU A 13 -17.04 14.93 -0.73
N VAL A 14 -16.22 13.90 -0.52
CA VAL A 14 -14.80 14.05 -0.16
C VAL A 14 -14.05 14.76 -1.29
N ALA A 15 -14.24 14.35 -2.54
CA ALA A 15 -13.58 14.98 -3.68
C ALA A 15 -13.96 16.47 -3.80
N SER A 16 -15.23 16.80 -3.60
CA SER A 16 -15.72 18.19 -3.64
C SER A 16 -15.17 19.01 -2.46
N ALA A 17 -15.12 18.44 -1.26
CA ALA A 17 -14.55 19.08 -0.08
C ALA A 17 -13.06 19.41 -0.29
N VAL A 18 -12.27 18.46 -0.79
CA VAL A 18 -10.85 18.69 -1.10
C VAL A 18 -10.68 19.69 -2.23
N LYS A 19 -11.52 19.66 -3.28
CA LYS A 19 -11.47 20.64 -4.36
C LYS A 19 -11.73 22.07 -3.87
N ASN A 20 -12.71 22.24 -2.98
CA ASN A 20 -13.08 23.55 -2.44
C ASN A 20 -12.11 24.04 -1.36
N GLU A 21 -11.55 23.12 -0.58
CA GLU A 21 -10.60 23.41 0.49
C GLU A 21 -9.38 22.45 0.42
N PRO A 22 -8.37 22.75 -0.44
CA PRO A 22 -7.26 21.83 -0.73
C PRO A 22 -6.47 21.32 0.47
N LYS A 23 -6.46 22.06 1.59
CA LYS A 23 -5.79 21.60 2.82
C LYS A 23 -6.45 20.34 3.42
N LEU A 24 -7.72 20.07 3.12
CA LEU A 24 -8.42 18.84 3.53
C LEU A 24 -7.85 17.59 2.85
N GLY A 25 -7.10 17.73 1.76
CA GLY A 25 -6.38 16.61 1.14
C GLY A 25 -5.06 16.26 1.83
N ARG A 26 -4.62 17.02 2.85
CA ARG A 26 -3.32 16.82 3.51
C ARG A 26 -3.44 15.89 4.69
N PHE A 27 -2.66 14.81 4.66
CA PHE A 27 -2.59 13.84 5.74
C PHE A 27 -1.13 13.52 6.10
N THR A 28 -0.91 13.23 7.37
CA THR A 28 0.32 12.61 7.88
C THR A 28 -0.07 11.38 8.66
N VAL A 29 0.59 10.26 8.35
CA VAL A 29 0.48 9.02 9.10
C VAL A 29 1.76 8.82 9.89
N THR A 30 1.65 8.27 11.09
CA THR A 30 2.82 7.96 11.92
C THR A 30 2.74 6.54 12.43
N MET A 31 3.90 5.96 12.72
CA MET A 31 4.05 4.60 13.21
C MET A 31 5.31 4.56 14.09
N THR A 32 5.32 3.66 15.07
CA THR A 32 6.52 3.34 15.86
C THR A 32 6.90 1.89 15.64
N SER A 33 8.19 1.59 15.66
CA SER A 33 8.71 0.22 15.64
C SER A 33 9.75 0.00 16.74
N GLN A 34 9.89 -1.25 17.15
CA GLN A 34 10.92 -1.73 18.08
C GLN A 34 11.41 -3.11 17.60
N SER A 35 12.67 -3.44 17.91
CA SER A 35 13.20 -4.80 17.68
C SER A 35 12.37 -5.84 18.43
N ASN A 36 12.15 -7.00 17.81
CA ASN A 36 11.35 -8.09 18.38
C ASN A 36 12.13 -9.42 18.50
N GLY A 37 13.44 -9.34 18.75
CA GLY A 37 14.35 -10.50 18.74
C GLY A 37 14.79 -10.89 17.33
N GLY A 38 15.95 -11.52 17.21
CA GLY A 38 16.52 -11.90 15.90
C GLY A 38 16.56 -10.73 14.91
N VAL A 39 16.10 -10.98 13.69
CA VAL A 39 15.86 -9.96 12.65
C VAL A 39 14.43 -9.42 12.64
N GLY A 40 13.62 -9.80 13.64
CA GLY A 40 12.22 -9.45 13.73
C GLY A 40 11.93 -8.04 14.24
N VAL A 41 10.75 -7.54 13.90
CA VAL A 41 10.25 -6.21 14.25
C VAL A 41 8.85 -6.27 14.84
N LYS A 42 8.55 -5.34 15.74
CA LYS A 42 7.21 -5.08 16.26
C LYS A 42 6.82 -3.65 15.95
N THR A 43 5.69 -3.44 15.27
CA THR A 43 5.22 -2.10 14.87
C THR A 43 3.86 -1.78 15.49
N ARG A 44 3.59 -0.48 15.66
CA ARG A 44 2.33 0.04 16.19
C ARG A 44 1.91 1.31 15.46
N THR A 45 0.64 1.39 15.10
CA THR A 45 0.07 2.61 14.52
C THR A 45 0.21 3.79 15.48
N GLY A 46 0.62 4.93 14.95
CA GLY A 46 0.71 6.19 15.68
C GLY A 46 -0.50 7.08 15.44
N LYS A 47 -0.34 8.36 15.76
CA LYS A 47 -1.32 9.42 15.47
C LYS A 47 -1.41 9.71 13.98
N THR A 48 -2.57 10.19 13.55
CA THR A 48 -2.75 10.79 12.24
C THR A 48 -2.88 12.30 12.37
N VAL A 49 -2.46 13.05 11.35
CA VAL A 49 -2.71 14.48 11.26
C VAL A 49 -3.45 14.74 9.96
N HIS A 50 -4.70 15.20 10.04
CA HIS A 50 -5.53 15.51 8.88
C HIS A 50 -5.86 17.00 8.89
N ALA A 51 -5.51 17.72 7.82
CA ALA A 51 -5.74 19.16 7.71
C ALA A 51 -5.18 19.97 8.92
N GLY A 52 -4.09 19.49 9.54
CA GLY A 52 -3.47 20.09 10.73
C GLY A 52 -4.09 19.66 12.07
N ILE A 53 -5.17 18.89 12.05
CA ILE A 53 -5.83 18.37 13.24
C ILE A 53 -5.22 17.01 13.59
N VAL A 54 -4.78 16.87 14.84
CA VAL A 54 -4.21 15.62 15.36
C VAL A 54 -5.35 14.70 15.79
N ASP A 55 -5.30 13.45 15.34
CA ASP A 55 -6.17 12.35 15.79
C ASP A 55 -5.31 11.24 16.42
N GLU A 56 -5.52 11.00 17.70
CA GLU A 56 -4.82 9.98 18.50
C GLU A 56 -5.62 8.69 18.67
N SER A 57 -6.85 8.60 18.13
CA SER A 57 -7.75 7.45 18.30
C SER A 57 -7.19 6.13 17.75
N ARG A 58 -6.15 6.20 16.92
CA ARG A 58 -5.46 5.06 16.31
C ARG A 58 -4.12 4.71 16.97
N VAL A 59 -3.65 5.50 17.93
CA VAL A 59 -2.37 5.26 18.61
C VAL A 59 -2.42 3.90 19.32
N GLY A 60 -1.50 3.00 18.97
CA GLY A 60 -1.40 1.64 19.51
C GLY A 60 -2.57 0.70 19.13
N LYS A 61 -3.53 1.18 18.32
CA LYS A 61 -4.75 0.43 18.00
C LYS A 61 -4.47 -0.83 17.17
N PHE A 62 -3.51 -0.75 16.26
CA PHE A 62 -3.07 -1.88 15.47
C PHE A 62 -1.59 -2.13 15.74
N GLU A 63 -1.28 -3.39 16.00
CA GLU A 63 0.05 -3.90 16.27
C GLU A 63 0.35 -5.04 15.30
N THR A 64 1.53 -5.02 14.70
CA THR A 64 1.96 -6.09 13.79
C THR A 64 3.37 -6.54 14.14
N ILE A 65 3.69 -7.77 13.78
CA ILE A 65 5.02 -8.36 13.92
C ILE A 65 5.56 -8.69 12.53
N GLY A 66 6.83 -8.41 12.29
CA GLY A 66 7.53 -8.87 11.09
C GLY A 66 8.71 -9.74 11.48
N ASP A 67 9.07 -10.64 10.57
CA ASP A 67 10.21 -11.54 10.69
C ASP A 67 10.84 -11.68 9.31
N GLU A 68 11.65 -12.70 9.06
CA GLU A 68 12.13 -13.10 7.75
C GLU A 68 12.04 -14.64 7.62
N PRO A 69 12.07 -15.20 6.40
CA PRO A 69 12.26 -16.63 6.21
C PRO A 69 13.59 -17.14 6.79
N GLU A 70 13.67 -18.43 7.13
CA GLU A 70 14.91 -19.04 7.64
C GLU A 70 16.10 -18.87 6.68
N ALA A 71 15.84 -18.90 5.36
CA ALA A 71 16.84 -18.73 4.31
C ALA A 71 17.57 -17.37 4.37
N VAL A 72 16.96 -16.38 5.03
CA VAL A 72 17.52 -15.04 5.25
C VAL A 72 17.58 -14.70 6.76
N LEU A 73 17.81 -15.73 7.58
CA LEU A 73 18.15 -15.65 9.01
C LEU A 73 16.99 -15.25 9.96
N GLY A 74 15.75 -15.28 9.49
CA GLY A 74 14.59 -15.16 10.37
C GLY A 74 14.12 -16.51 10.91
N GLU A 75 13.00 -16.49 11.62
CA GLU A 75 12.41 -17.69 12.25
C GLU A 75 11.08 -18.09 11.58
N ASP A 76 10.74 -17.47 10.45
CA ASP A 76 9.50 -17.70 9.68
C ASP A 76 8.22 -17.57 10.55
N LYS A 77 8.22 -16.64 11.51
CA LYS A 77 7.11 -16.45 12.47
C LYS A 77 6.10 -15.37 12.04
N ALA A 78 6.43 -14.58 11.03
CA ALA A 78 5.60 -13.49 10.53
C ALA A 78 6.04 -13.09 9.12
N LEU A 79 5.26 -12.20 8.48
CA LEU A 79 5.60 -11.65 7.17
C LEU A 79 6.99 -11.00 7.17
N SER A 80 7.72 -11.25 6.09
CA SER A 80 8.92 -10.50 5.73
C SER A 80 8.62 -9.02 5.51
N PRO A 81 9.60 -8.11 5.69
CA PRO A 81 9.46 -6.70 5.32
C PRO A 81 9.02 -6.52 3.87
N MET A 82 9.44 -7.41 2.97
CA MET A 82 9.03 -7.33 1.58
C MET A 82 7.59 -7.78 1.36
N GLU A 83 7.13 -8.85 2.01
CA GLU A 83 5.72 -9.23 1.97
C GLU A 83 4.83 -8.14 2.57
N TYR A 84 5.29 -7.42 3.60
CA TYR A 84 4.63 -6.22 4.10
C TYR A 84 4.50 -5.13 3.03
N ALA A 85 5.57 -4.90 2.26
CA ALA A 85 5.57 -3.93 1.18
C ALA A 85 4.60 -4.32 0.05
N LEU A 86 4.56 -5.60 -0.35
CA LEU A 86 3.59 -6.11 -1.32
C LEU A 86 2.15 -6.09 -0.79
N GLN A 87 1.94 -6.43 0.48
CA GLN A 87 0.63 -6.34 1.12
C GLN A 87 0.12 -4.89 1.10
N ALA A 88 0.99 -3.91 1.39
CA ALA A 88 0.64 -2.51 1.32
C ALA A 88 0.23 -2.13 -0.12
N LEU A 89 1.01 -2.53 -1.14
CA LEU A 89 0.71 -2.28 -2.55
C LEU A 89 -0.65 -2.88 -2.96
N ALA A 90 -0.90 -4.13 -2.58
CA ALA A 90 -2.16 -4.83 -2.84
C ALA A 90 -3.37 -4.11 -2.20
N GLY A 91 -3.22 -3.66 -0.95
CA GLY A 91 -4.22 -2.86 -0.26
C GLY A 91 -4.49 -1.52 -0.97
N CYS A 92 -3.44 -0.87 -1.45
CA CYS A 92 -3.55 0.38 -2.19
C CYS A 92 -4.27 0.20 -3.53
N TYR A 93 -3.96 -0.86 -4.29
CA TYR A 93 -4.63 -1.16 -5.56
C TYR A 93 -6.11 -1.48 -5.33
N THR A 94 -6.42 -2.29 -4.31
CA THR A 94 -7.79 -2.63 -3.94
C THR A 94 -8.60 -1.37 -3.60
N ALA A 95 -8.05 -0.48 -2.78
CA ALA A 95 -8.70 0.78 -2.42
C ALA A 95 -8.88 1.71 -3.64
N THR A 96 -7.84 1.84 -4.48
CA THR A 96 -7.85 2.67 -5.69
C THR A 96 -8.94 2.21 -6.66
N LEU A 97 -8.94 0.92 -7.02
CA LEU A 97 -9.93 0.33 -7.92
C LEU A 97 -11.35 0.49 -7.39
N THR A 98 -11.55 0.25 -6.08
CA THR A 98 -12.87 0.41 -5.44
C THR A 98 -13.37 1.85 -5.49
N LEU A 99 -12.50 2.83 -5.19
CA LEU A 99 -12.85 4.25 -5.24
C LEU A 99 -13.17 4.73 -6.66
N LEU A 100 -12.34 4.35 -7.63
CA LEU A 100 -12.54 4.72 -9.03
C LEU A 100 -13.80 4.08 -9.62
N ALA A 101 -14.05 2.81 -9.31
CA ALA A 101 -15.26 2.11 -9.73
C ALA A 101 -16.52 2.79 -9.19
N ALA A 102 -16.55 3.09 -7.89
CA ALA A 102 -17.66 3.82 -7.28
C ALA A 102 -17.90 5.18 -7.92
N GLY A 103 -16.83 5.95 -8.18
CA GLY A 103 -16.92 7.25 -8.87
C GLY A 103 -17.43 7.16 -10.31
N LYS A 104 -17.31 6.00 -10.96
CA LYS A 104 -17.80 5.72 -12.31
C LYS A 104 -19.13 4.96 -12.35
N GLY A 105 -19.71 4.62 -11.19
CA GLY A 105 -20.93 3.80 -11.11
C GLY A 105 -20.73 2.33 -11.50
N ILE A 106 -19.50 1.82 -11.43
CA ILE A 106 -19.15 0.43 -11.70
C ILE A 106 -19.31 -0.38 -10.40
N GLU A 107 -20.07 -1.47 -10.47
CA GLU A 107 -20.29 -2.39 -9.36
C GLU A 107 -19.30 -3.56 -9.40
N LEU A 108 -18.25 -3.49 -8.59
CA LEU A 108 -17.27 -4.56 -8.46
C LEU A 108 -17.82 -5.70 -7.60
N GLU A 109 -17.75 -6.92 -8.11
CA GLU A 109 -18.08 -8.14 -7.36
C GLU A 109 -16.85 -8.75 -6.69
N LYS A 110 -15.67 -8.63 -7.32
CA LYS A 110 -14.43 -9.22 -6.85
C LYS A 110 -13.22 -8.39 -7.28
N ILE A 111 -12.22 -8.31 -6.40
CA ILE A 111 -10.84 -7.94 -6.72
C ILE A 111 -9.95 -9.03 -6.12
N GLU A 112 -9.09 -9.63 -6.93
CA GLU A 112 -8.07 -10.59 -6.50
C GLU A 112 -6.75 -10.24 -7.16
N LEU A 113 -5.68 -10.23 -6.36
CA LEU A 113 -4.35 -9.80 -6.77
C LEU A 113 -3.34 -10.91 -6.44
N ASN A 114 -2.51 -11.29 -7.40
CA ASN A 114 -1.31 -12.09 -7.14
C ASN A 114 -0.09 -11.21 -7.37
N LEU A 115 0.79 -11.14 -6.37
CA LEU A 115 1.97 -10.27 -6.40
C LEU A 115 3.22 -11.09 -6.21
N GLU A 116 4.25 -10.78 -6.99
CA GLU A 116 5.58 -11.34 -6.85
C GLU A 116 6.63 -10.25 -7.07
N ALA A 117 7.79 -10.41 -6.44
CA ALA A 117 8.89 -9.47 -6.54
C ALA A 117 10.23 -10.21 -6.47
N ASP A 118 11.15 -9.82 -7.34
CA ASP A 118 12.45 -10.47 -7.46
C ASP A 118 13.54 -9.68 -6.74
N PHE A 119 14.43 -10.39 -6.05
CA PHE A 119 15.55 -9.82 -5.29
C PHE A 119 16.84 -10.56 -5.54
N ASP A 120 17.95 -9.84 -5.44
CA ASP A 120 19.28 -10.40 -5.44
C ASP A 120 20.07 -9.86 -4.23
N LEU A 121 20.43 -10.77 -3.33
CA LEU A 121 21.16 -10.45 -2.10
C LEU A 121 22.57 -9.89 -2.37
N ASN A 122 23.14 -10.08 -3.57
CA ASN A 122 24.43 -9.51 -3.93
C ASN A 122 24.44 -7.97 -3.80
N GLY A 123 23.32 -7.30 -4.08
CA GLY A 123 23.19 -5.86 -3.91
C GLY A 123 23.18 -5.44 -2.43
N PHE A 124 22.39 -6.13 -1.61
CA PHE A 124 22.33 -5.91 -0.16
C PHE A 124 23.69 -6.17 0.51
N LEU A 125 24.32 -7.31 0.21
CA LEU A 125 25.61 -7.75 0.76
C LEU A 125 26.82 -7.01 0.18
N LYS A 126 26.62 -6.15 -0.82
CA LYS A 126 27.68 -5.36 -1.50
C LYS A 126 28.72 -6.21 -2.22
N PHE A 127 28.32 -7.35 -2.75
CA PHE A 127 29.18 -8.20 -3.58
C PHE A 127 29.19 -7.76 -5.06
N ASP A 128 28.10 -7.15 -5.54
CA ASP A 128 28.04 -6.56 -6.88
C ASP A 128 27.46 -5.12 -6.81
N PRO A 129 28.23 -4.08 -7.21
CA PRO A 129 27.75 -2.70 -7.21
C PRO A 129 26.71 -2.40 -8.30
N ASN A 130 26.53 -3.28 -9.29
CA ASN A 130 25.55 -3.12 -10.36
C ASN A 130 24.17 -3.70 -9.99
N VAL A 131 24.10 -4.50 -8.92
CA VAL A 131 22.85 -5.07 -8.41
C VAL A 131 22.22 -4.10 -7.41
N ARG A 132 20.97 -3.70 -7.66
CA ARG A 132 20.22 -2.83 -6.74
C ARG A 132 19.87 -3.57 -5.45
N ASN A 133 19.73 -2.84 -4.34
CA ASN A 133 19.38 -3.45 -3.04
C ASN A 133 17.91 -3.87 -2.93
N GLY A 134 17.02 -3.20 -3.67
CA GLY A 134 15.57 -3.46 -3.64
C GLY A 134 15.12 -4.38 -4.77
N ALA A 135 13.80 -4.49 -4.97
CA ALA A 135 13.23 -5.35 -6.01
C ALA A 135 13.74 -4.97 -7.41
N SER A 136 14.16 -5.94 -8.22
CA SER A 136 14.44 -5.70 -9.65
C SER A 136 13.16 -5.49 -10.44
N GLU A 137 12.12 -6.24 -10.12
CA GLU A 137 10.79 -6.17 -10.72
C GLU A 137 9.72 -6.55 -9.69
N ILE A 138 8.53 -5.95 -9.82
CA ILE A 138 7.32 -6.36 -9.11
C ILE A 138 6.26 -6.63 -10.18
N ARG A 139 5.67 -7.82 -10.18
CA ARG A 139 4.62 -8.22 -11.11
C ARG A 139 3.31 -8.42 -10.34
N VAL A 140 2.21 -7.96 -10.92
CA VAL A 140 0.89 -8.02 -10.30
C VAL A 140 -0.13 -8.52 -11.32
N ASP A 141 -0.66 -9.73 -11.08
CA ASP A 141 -1.84 -10.22 -11.79
C ASP A 141 -3.09 -9.67 -11.11
N ILE A 142 -3.96 -9.01 -11.89
CA ILE A 142 -5.16 -8.34 -11.39
C ILE A 142 -6.38 -9.02 -12.00
N HIS A 143 -7.20 -9.66 -11.16
CA HIS A 143 -8.49 -10.23 -11.54
C HIS A 143 -9.64 -9.44 -10.92
N VAL A 144 -10.48 -8.85 -11.78
CA VAL A 144 -11.61 -8.01 -11.38
C VAL A 144 -12.88 -8.52 -12.03
N GLU A 145 -13.93 -8.70 -11.24
CA GLU A 145 -15.27 -9.04 -11.71
C GLU A 145 -16.22 -7.88 -11.43
N SER A 146 -17.12 -7.59 -12.38
CA SER A 146 -18.16 -6.58 -12.25
C SER A 146 -19.48 -7.14 -12.77
N SER A 147 -20.58 -6.74 -12.14
CA SER A 147 -21.93 -7.16 -12.53
C SER A 147 -22.54 -6.25 -13.61
N ASN A 148 -22.04 -5.03 -13.78
CA ASN A 148 -22.63 -4.03 -14.67
C ASN A 148 -21.62 -3.38 -15.65
N ALA A 149 -20.34 -3.73 -15.61
CA ALA A 149 -19.33 -3.20 -16.51
C ALA A 149 -18.84 -4.26 -17.51
N SER A 150 -18.58 -3.81 -18.73
CA SER A 150 -17.92 -4.60 -19.76
C SER A 150 -16.45 -4.86 -19.42
N ARG A 151 -15.87 -5.87 -20.07
CA ARG A 151 -14.43 -6.16 -19.95
C ARG A 151 -13.55 -4.94 -20.28
N ALA A 152 -13.90 -4.18 -21.31
CA ALA A 152 -13.16 -2.99 -21.71
C ALA A 152 -13.21 -1.88 -20.64
N GLU A 153 -14.34 -1.72 -19.95
CA GLU A 153 -14.46 -0.77 -18.83
C GLU A 153 -13.64 -1.21 -17.61
N VAL A 154 -13.59 -2.52 -17.34
CA VAL A 154 -12.72 -3.08 -16.28
C VAL A 154 -11.24 -2.91 -16.63
N GLU A 155 -10.84 -3.17 -17.87
CA GLU A 155 -9.46 -2.95 -18.33
C GLU A 155 -9.08 -1.47 -18.26
N ALA A 156 -9.98 -0.56 -18.64
CA ALA A 156 -9.78 0.88 -18.50
C ALA A 156 -9.64 1.30 -17.04
N LEU A 157 -10.43 0.72 -16.14
CA LEU A 157 -10.33 0.97 -14.69
C LEU A 157 -8.96 0.54 -14.14
N ILE A 158 -8.46 -0.63 -14.55
CA ILE A 158 -7.14 -1.13 -14.13
C ILE A 158 -6.02 -0.22 -14.67
N ALA A 159 -6.15 0.25 -15.92
CA ALA A 159 -5.18 1.16 -16.55
C ALA A 159 -5.08 2.53 -15.85
N GLU A 160 -6.02 2.89 -14.96
CA GLU A 160 -5.95 4.11 -14.17
C GLU A 160 -5.05 3.99 -12.93
N ILE A 161 -4.68 2.78 -12.48
CA ILE A 161 -3.86 2.56 -11.28
C ILE A 161 -2.60 3.44 -11.24
N PRO A 162 -1.77 3.51 -12.32
CA PRO A 162 -0.55 4.32 -12.30
C PRO A 162 -0.76 5.81 -11.99
N ASN A 163 -1.94 6.34 -12.32
CA ASN A 163 -2.24 7.76 -12.15
C ASN A 163 -2.90 8.07 -10.79
N HIS A 164 -3.37 7.05 -10.08
CA HIS A 164 -4.23 7.23 -8.91
C HIS A 164 -3.72 6.54 -7.64
N SER A 165 -2.87 5.52 -7.75
CA SER A 165 -2.36 4.76 -6.59
C SER A 165 -1.15 5.45 -5.96
N PRO A 166 -1.24 5.93 -4.70
CA PRO A 166 -0.09 6.52 -4.01
C PRO A 166 1.06 5.54 -3.80
N LEU A 167 0.77 4.25 -3.61
CA LEU A 167 1.84 3.28 -3.45
C LEU A 167 2.47 2.89 -4.79
N TYR A 168 1.72 2.79 -5.89
CA TYR A 168 2.35 2.65 -7.20
C TYR A 168 3.39 3.75 -7.43
N ASP A 169 3.01 5.00 -7.15
CA ASP A 169 3.93 6.14 -7.23
C ASP A 169 5.16 5.95 -6.34
N MET A 170 4.98 5.60 -5.05
CA MET A 170 6.11 5.36 -4.13
C MET A 170 7.05 4.23 -4.57
N PHE A 171 6.55 3.17 -5.22
CA PHE A 171 7.37 2.04 -5.68
C PHE A 171 8.09 2.33 -7.01
N THR A 172 7.53 3.21 -7.84
CA THR A 172 8.05 3.49 -9.19
C THR A 172 8.82 4.80 -9.30
N ASN A 173 8.69 5.69 -8.32
CA ASN A 173 9.36 6.99 -8.29
C ASN A 173 10.25 7.17 -7.04
N PRO A 174 11.38 7.91 -7.14
CA PRO A 174 12.20 8.23 -5.98
C PRO A 174 11.47 9.13 -4.98
N VAL A 175 11.42 8.70 -3.72
CA VAL A 175 10.92 9.50 -2.59
C VAL A 175 12.07 9.79 -1.63
N PRO A 176 12.32 11.05 -1.22
CA PRO A 176 13.34 11.35 -0.23
C PRO A 176 13.03 10.70 1.12
N VAL A 177 13.92 9.82 1.58
CA VAL A 177 13.88 9.23 2.92
C VAL A 177 15.00 9.85 3.75
N VAL A 178 14.62 10.55 4.83
CA VAL A 178 15.57 11.31 5.66
C VAL A 178 15.79 10.59 6.99
N HIS A 179 17.06 10.42 7.37
CA HIS A 179 17.46 9.73 8.59
C HIS A 179 18.10 10.70 9.58
N ARG A 180 17.87 10.49 10.88
CA ARG A 180 18.50 11.24 11.97
C ARG A 180 18.74 10.35 13.18
N ILE A 181 19.80 10.62 13.91
CA ILE A 181 20.03 10.07 15.25
C ILE A 181 19.28 10.98 16.24
N VAL A 182 18.49 10.40 17.15
CA VAL A 182 17.70 11.11 18.16
C VAL A 182 18.12 10.72 19.56
#